data_AF-A0A9W4MQZ7-F1
#
_entry.id   AF-A0A9W4MQZ7-F1
#
_cell.length_a   1.000
_cell.length_b   1.000
_cell.length_c   1.000
_cell.angle_alpha   90.00
_cell.angle_beta   90.00
_cell.angle_gamma   90.00
#
_symmetry.space_group_name_H-M   'P 1'
#
loop_
_entity.id
_entity.type
_entity.pdbx_description
1 polymer ?
#
loop_
_entity_poly.entity_id
_entity_poly.type
_entity_poly.pdbx_seq_one_letter_code
_entity_poly.pdbx_strand_id
1 'polypeptide(L)'
;MSTLNEALSKQHRLSIWHIYHKGDEHITITPFINPKKEFGLNKKSHKKLAAEYPQPPDRNNESNSYFVHHPTLLFHNVPCTLRRGNKKTGTPVCLIKCGAFWLNWKIQFGDNLKDVIDPRGVVKWECRSNPNNTTLNDDRALKGYKVRTWRVWGESGKSYHRQVNARRKEKKNTKVTDADPFEMEKVTEDEKQDLGDSQTQDPSPPSYSASPQVAIPQPAVAEEAVRLNWSSPLSLNTRRYSFEYGGIKFYWKGTRDVHPDKQWAKWLMPFSHLKLIARLPGIGSENILVGQYTPSFACRKFGELWIFDSVVARLLGEDDSATLTEQGAVSAPRDIRKTRLYEAIMATAMCMIIGEAQKREILIALLAIAAEGGSAN
;
A
#
# COMPACT_ATOMS: atom_id res chain seq x y z
N MET A 1 9.21 16.66 30.76
CA MET A 1 9.88 15.47 30.20
C MET A 1 9.35 15.20 28.80
N SER A 2 10.13 14.54 27.93
CA SER A 2 9.70 14.12 26.59
C SER A 2 8.55 13.11 26.67
N THR A 3 7.57 13.22 25.77
CA THR A 3 6.45 12.26 25.68
C THR A 3 6.92 10.85 25.35
N LEU A 4 8.03 10.73 24.62
CA LEU A 4 8.68 9.46 24.34
C LEU A 4 9.34 8.88 25.59
N ASN A 5 10.07 9.70 26.36
CA ASN A 5 10.74 9.22 27.57
C ASN A 5 9.75 8.70 28.62
N GLU A 6 8.59 9.35 28.76
CA GLU A 6 7.52 8.89 29.65
C GLU A 6 6.89 7.57 29.17
N ALA A 7 6.72 7.40 27.85
CA ALA A 7 6.25 6.13 27.30
C ALA A 7 7.28 5.01 27.50
N LEU A 8 8.57 5.31 27.33
CA LEU A 8 9.63 4.31 27.52
C LEU A 8 9.85 3.93 28.98
N SER A 9 9.64 4.85 29.92
CA SER A 9 9.73 4.53 31.35
C SER A 9 8.62 3.62 31.84
N LYS A 10 7.46 3.58 31.15
CA LYS A 10 6.30 2.76 31.51
C LYS A 10 6.39 1.26 31.15
N GLN A 11 7.58 0.74 30.79
CA GLN A 11 7.85 -0.68 30.49
C GLN A 11 6.81 -1.33 29.56
N HIS A 12 6.32 -0.57 28.58
CA HIS A 12 5.35 -1.05 27.60
C HIS A 12 5.92 -2.18 26.74
N ARG A 13 5.10 -3.21 26.45
CA ARG A 13 5.39 -4.11 25.31
C ARG A 13 5.46 -3.27 24.04
N LEU A 14 6.55 -3.39 23.28
CA LEU A 14 6.87 -2.57 22.11
C LEU A 14 7.30 -3.45 20.92
N SER A 15 6.83 -3.09 19.73
CA SER A 15 7.35 -3.59 18.46
C SER A 15 8.22 -2.55 17.77
N ILE A 16 9.43 -2.94 17.36
CA ILE A 16 10.34 -2.09 16.59
C ILE A 16 10.43 -2.66 15.18
N TRP A 17 10.14 -1.83 14.18
CA TRP A 17 10.21 -2.16 12.77
C TRP A 17 11.30 -1.36 12.07
N HIS A 18 12.13 -2.05 11.32
CA HIS A 18 13.17 -1.48 10.47
C HIS A 18 12.67 -1.38 9.03
N ILE A 19 12.68 -0.18 8.49
CA ILE A 19 12.07 0.19 7.21
C ILE A 19 13.17 0.49 6.21
N TYR A 20 13.35 -0.43 5.26
CA TYR A 20 14.37 -0.37 4.23
C TYR A 20 13.77 0.06 2.89
N HIS A 21 14.26 1.18 2.35
CA HIS A 21 13.98 1.59 0.98
C HIS A 21 14.87 0.80 0.02
N LYS A 22 14.27 0.14 -0.99
CA LYS A 22 15.00 -0.55 -2.06
C LYS A 22 14.68 0.15 -3.38
N GLY A 23 15.41 1.24 -3.64
CA GLY A 23 15.10 2.15 -4.74
C GLY A 23 13.69 2.73 -4.61
N ASP A 24 13.10 3.11 -5.74
CA ASP A 24 11.80 3.78 -5.77
C ASP A 24 10.63 2.79 -5.75
N GLU A 25 10.89 1.51 -6.01
CA GLU A 25 9.83 0.55 -6.30
C GLU A 25 9.32 -0.17 -5.05
N HIS A 26 10.17 -0.48 -4.06
CA HIS A 26 9.81 -1.41 -2.98
C HIS A 26 10.34 -1.01 -1.60
N ILE A 27 9.53 -1.25 -0.57
CA ILE A 27 9.92 -1.05 0.84
C ILE A 27 9.82 -2.39 1.57
N THR A 28 10.88 -2.76 2.28
CA THR A 28 10.88 -3.94 3.17
C THR A 28 10.76 -3.47 4.62
N ILE A 29 9.82 -4.04 5.37
CA ILE A 29 9.58 -3.71 6.76
C ILE A 29 9.76 -4.98 7.58
N THR A 30 10.71 -4.97 8.51
CA THR A 30 11.14 -6.17 9.23
C THR A 30 11.51 -5.81 10.67
N PRO A 31 11.19 -6.65 11.66
CA PRO A 31 11.63 -6.42 13.04
C PRO A 31 13.12 -6.74 13.22
N PHE A 32 13.76 -7.33 12.21
CA PHE A 32 15.17 -7.68 12.20
C PHE A 32 15.97 -6.70 11.35
N ILE A 33 17.17 -6.36 11.81
CA ILE A 33 18.15 -5.62 11.00
C ILE A 33 18.73 -6.55 9.94
N ASN A 34 18.95 -6.01 8.74
CA ASN A 34 19.64 -6.72 7.68
C ASN A 34 21.06 -6.16 7.50
N PRO A 35 22.09 -6.80 8.07
CA PRO A 35 23.47 -6.31 7.98
C PRO A 35 23.91 -6.11 6.53
N LYS A 36 23.48 -6.95 5.59
CA LYS A 36 23.91 -6.87 4.18
C LYS A 36 23.39 -5.62 3.46
N LYS A 37 22.38 -4.95 4.00
CA LYS A 37 21.82 -3.72 3.43
C LYS A 37 22.48 -2.45 4.00
N GLU A 38 23.27 -2.54 5.07
CA GLU A 38 24.02 -1.40 5.61
C GLU A 38 25.31 -1.22 4.81
N PHE A 39 25.54 -0.03 4.24
CA PHE A 39 26.80 0.27 3.54
C PHE A 39 27.84 0.86 4.50
N GLY A 40 29.13 0.64 4.23
CA GLY A 40 30.23 1.30 4.93
C GLY A 40 30.59 0.71 6.30
N LEU A 41 29.92 -0.35 6.72
CA LEU A 41 30.30 -1.10 7.92
C LEU A 41 31.34 -2.17 7.55
N ASN A 42 32.44 -2.21 8.30
CA ASN A 42 33.39 -3.30 8.17
C ASN A 42 32.78 -4.62 8.70
N LYS A 43 33.36 -5.76 8.35
CA LYS A 43 32.86 -7.09 8.75
C LYS A 43 32.71 -7.24 10.28
N LYS A 44 33.52 -6.50 11.08
CA LYS A 44 33.44 -6.48 12.54
C LYS A 44 32.24 -5.68 13.05
N SER A 45 31.95 -4.52 12.46
CA SER A 45 30.81 -3.70 12.85
C SER A 45 29.48 -4.32 12.42
N HIS A 46 29.43 -5.03 11.28
CA HIS A 46 28.28 -5.87 10.94
C HIS A 46 28.03 -6.98 11.98
N LYS A 47 29.08 -7.63 12.48
CA LYS A 47 28.96 -8.64 13.55
C LYS A 47 28.49 -8.02 14.86
N LYS A 48 28.99 -6.83 15.21
CA LYS A 48 28.57 -6.09 16.41
C LYS A 48 27.09 -5.70 16.35
N LEU A 49 26.64 -5.14 15.23
CA LEU A 49 25.23 -4.82 14.99
C LEU A 49 24.35 -6.08 14.95
N ALA A 50 24.82 -7.17 14.35
CA ALA A 50 24.08 -8.44 14.35
C ALA A 50 24.02 -9.11 15.73
N ALA A 51 24.92 -8.76 16.67
CA ALA A 51 24.92 -9.26 18.04
C ALA A 51 24.01 -8.44 18.96
N GLU A 52 23.82 -7.15 18.66
CA GLU A 52 22.96 -6.23 19.43
C GLU A 52 21.46 -6.47 19.18
N TYR A 53 21.11 -7.05 18.04
CA TYR A 53 19.71 -7.27 17.64
C TYR A 53 19.41 -8.77 17.49
N PRO A 54 18.15 -9.19 17.75
CA PRO A 54 17.74 -10.57 17.54
C PRO A 54 18.06 -11.02 16.11
N GLN A 55 18.61 -12.23 15.99
CA GLN A 55 18.90 -12.84 14.69
C GLN A 55 17.61 -12.89 13.85
N PRO A 56 17.68 -12.58 12.54
CA PRO A 56 16.55 -12.83 11.67
C PRO A 56 16.20 -14.32 11.73
N PRO A 57 14.92 -14.69 11.87
CA PRO A 57 14.51 -16.06 11.82
C PRO A 57 14.84 -16.61 10.44
N ASP A 58 14.86 -17.93 10.34
CA ASP A 58 15.18 -18.62 9.11
C ASP A 58 14.41 -18.02 7.92
N ARG A 59 15.00 -18.03 6.71
CA ARG A 59 14.48 -17.34 5.52
C ARG A 59 13.02 -17.67 5.20
N ASN A 60 12.52 -18.79 5.72
CA ASN A 60 11.18 -19.32 5.55
C ASN A 60 10.15 -18.82 6.59
N ASN A 61 10.56 -18.23 7.72
CA ASN A 61 9.63 -17.68 8.71
C ASN A 61 9.25 -16.24 8.33
N GLU A 62 8.60 -16.11 7.18
CA GLU A 62 8.19 -14.86 6.53
C GLU A 62 7.04 -14.15 7.26
N SER A 63 6.41 -14.81 8.24
CA SER A 63 5.15 -14.39 8.87
C SER A 63 5.23 -13.07 9.63
N ASN A 64 6.43 -12.61 10.01
CA ASN A 64 6.65 -11.43 10.84
C ASN A 64 7.32 -10.28 10.06
N SER A 65 6.95 -10.05 8.81
CA SER A 65 7.45 -8.93 8.01
C SER A 65 6.35 -8.35 7.14
N TYR A 66 6.58 -7.14 6.62
CA TYR A 66 5.73 -6.54 5.61
C TYR A 66 6.55 -6.09 4.40
N PHE A 67 5.87 -6.03 3.27
CA PHE A 67 6.43 -5.61 2.00
C PHE A 67 5.50 -4.62 1.33
N VAL A 68 6.01 -3.43 0.99
CA VAL A 68 5.27 -2.47 0.18
C VAL A 68 5.73 -2.60 -1.25
N HIS A 69 4.78 -2.91 -2.14
CA HIS A 69 5.01 -3.00 -3.56
C HIS A 69 4.44 -1.76 -4.25
N HIS A 70 5.29 -0.97 -4.94
CA HIS A 70 4.86 0.11 -5.83
C HIS A 70 4.83 -0.43 -7.26
N PRO A 71 3.64 -0.73 -7.82
CA PRO A 71 3.54 -1.07 -9.22
C PRO A 71 3.82 0.17 -10.07
N THR A 72 4.44 -0.04 -11.23
CA THR A 72 4.70 1.03 -12.21
C THR A 72 3.90 0.75 -13.48
N LEU A 73 2.93 1.60 -13.78
CA LEU A 73 2.16 1.61 -15.03
C LEU A 73 2.16 3.02 -15.63
N LEU A 74 2.66 3.15 -16.85
CA LEU A 74 2.75 4.44 -17.53
C LEU A 74 1.34 5.04 -17.75
N PHE A 75 1.22 6.34 -17.54
CA PHE A 75 -0.03 7.13 -17.58
C PHE A 75 -1.05 6.79 -16.48
N HIS A 76 -0.65 6.06 -15.46
CA HIS A 76 -1.50 5.72 -14.34
C HIS A 76 -0.83 6.00 -13.00
N ASN A 77 -1.51 6.75 -12.14
CA ASN A 77 -1.23 6.76 -10.71
C ASN A 77 -1.93 5.55 -10.08
N VAL A 78 -1.17 4.47 -9.93
CA VAL A 78 -1.63 3.18 -9.39
C VAL A 78 -1.44 3.14 -7.87
N PRO A 79 -2.36 2.49 -7.14
CA PRO A 79 -2.15 2.26 -5.71
C PRO A 79 -0.93 1.35 -5.49
N CYS A 80 -0.16 1.61 -4.44
CA CYS A 80 0.79 0.63 -3.93
C CYS A 80 0.07 -0.39 -3.04
N THR A 81 0.69 -1.54 -2.81
CA THR A 81 0.09 -2.61 -2.01
C THR A 81 0.95 -2.89 -0.78
N LEU A 82 0.36 -2.87 0.41
CA LEU A 82 0.97 -3.40 1.62
C LEU A 82 0.70 -4.91 1.67
N ARG A 83 1.75 -5.71 1.84
CA ARG A 83 1.67 -7.18 1.84
C ARG A 83 2.29 -7.75 3.11
N ARG A 84 1.74 -8.86 3.61
CA ARG A 84 2.40 -9.69 4.63
C ARG A 84 3.59 -10.42 4.00
N GLY A 85 4.67 -10.58 4.76
CA GLY A 85 5.91 -11.18 4.29
C GLY A 85 6.93 -10.17 3.76
N ASN A 86 8.06 -10.67 3.31
CA ASN A 86 9.19 -9.88 2.82
C ASN A 86 9.30 -9.86 1.28
N LYS A 87 8.30 -10.41 0.57
CA LYS A 87 8.31 -10.64 -0.88
C LYS A 87 7.13 -9.96 -1.57
N LYS A 88 7.31 -9.68 -2.86
CA LYS A 88 6.24 -9.21 -3.75
C LYS A 88 5.08 -10.21 -3.84
N THR A 89 5.29 -11.51 -3.67
CA THR A 89 4.24 -12.54 -3.74
C THR A 89 3.43 -12.68 -2.46
N GLY A 90 3.75 -11.92 -1.41
CA GLY A 90 3.04 -11.97 -0.14
C GLY A 90 1.57 -11.57 -0.24
N THR A 91 0.75 -12.07 0.69
CA THR A 91 -0.68 -11.78 0.74
C THR A 91 -0.92 -10.28 0.91
N PRO A 92 -1.63 -9.62 -0.01
CA PRO A 92 -1.96 -8.20 0.12
C PRO A 92 -2.93 -7.98 1.27
N VAL A 93 -2.61 -6.99 2.10
CA VAL A 93 -3.40 -6.53 3.24
C VAL A 93 -4.28 -5.36 2.82
N CYS A 94 -3.69 -4.38 2.12
CA CYS A 94 -4.40 -3.21 1.68
C CYS A 94 -3.79 -2.59 0.42
N LEU A 95 -4.63 -1.83 -0.29
CA LEU A 95 -4.24 -0.89 -1.34
C LEU A 95 -4.09 0.50 -0.74
N ILE A 96 -3.00 1.19 -1.08
CA ILE A 96 -2.71 2.54 -0.63
C ILE A 96 -2.61 3.43 -1.87
N LYS A 97 -3.51 4.41 -1.98
CA LYS A 97 -3.53 5.37 -3.07
C LYS A 97 -3.21 6.77 -2.55
N CYS A 98 -2.18 7.38 -3.11
CA CYS A 98 -1.85 8.78 -2.85
C CYS A 98 -2.73 9.70 -3.70
N GLY A 99 -3.33 10.71 -3.07
CA GLY A 99 -4.01 11.82 -3.73
C GLY A 99 -3.04 12.90 -4.20
N ALA A 100 -3.59 13.99 -4.75
CA ALA A 100 -2.81 15.13 -5.20
C ALA A 100 -1.97 15.73 -4.06
N PHE A 101 -0.69 16.03 -4.35
CA PHE A 101 0.25 16.66 -3.43
C PHE A 101 0.31 16.04 -2.02
N TRP A 102 0.10 14.73 -1.92
CA TRP A 102 0.03 13.99 -0.66
C TRP A 102 -1.02 14.54 0.32
N LEU A 103 -2.00 15.33 -0.15
CA LEU A 103 -3.01 15.98 0.69
C LEU A 103 -3.93 14.97 1.36
N ASN A 104 -4.23 13.88 0.65
CA ASN A 104 -5.04 12.80 1.14
C ASN A 104 -4.48 11.45 0.66
N TRP A 105 -4.78 10.42 1.42
CA TRP A 105 -4.49 9.04 1.07
C TRP A 105 -5.75 8.21 1.29
N LYS A 106 -6.03 7.33 0.34
CA LYS A 106 -7.11 6.37 0.40
C LYS A 106 -6.51 4.98 0.62
N ILE A 107 -6.88 4.35 1.73
CA ILE A 107 -6.41 3.02 2.11
C ILE A 107 -7.59 2.07 2.07
N GLN A 108 -7.48 0.96 1.35
CA GLN A 108 -8.59 0.00 1.16
C GLN A 108 -8.12 -1.38 1.62
N PHE A 109 -8.81 -1.95 2.60
CA PHE A 109 -8.52 -3.26 3.20
C PHE A 109 -9.46 -4.33 2.63
N GLY A 110 -8.98 -5.57 2.58
CA GLY A 110 -9.83 -6.71 2.26
C GLY A 110 -9.02 -7.99 2.15
N ASP A 111 -9.57 -9.09 2.68
CA ASP A 111 -8.91 -10.39 2.64
C ASP A 111 -9.03 -11.03 1.24
N ASN A 112 -10.06 -10.61 0.48
CA ASN A 112 -10.27 -10.95 -0.92
C ASN A 112 -9.26 -10.27 -1.88
N LEU A 113 -8.44 -9.32 -1.42
CA LEU A 113 -7.53 -8.57 -2.29
C LEU A 113 -6.51 -9.47 -3.02
N LYS A 114 -6.18 -10.63 -2.46
CA LYS A 114 -5.28 -11.61 -3.08
C LYS A 114 -5.80 -12.12 -4.42
N ASP A 115 -7.12 -12.26 -4.56
CA ASP A 115 -7.77 -12.81 -5.74
C ASP A 115 -8.07 -11.72 -6.77
N VAL A 116 -8.18 -10.47 -6.30
CA VAL A 116 -8.50 -9.28 -7.08
C VAL A 116 -7.27 -8.64 -7.71
N ILE A 117 -6.11 -8.73 -7.05
CA ILE A 117 -4.85 -8.13 -7.52
C ILE A 117 -4.12 -9.09 -8.47
N ASP A 118 -3.66 -8.58 -9.60
CA ASP A 118 -2.86 -9.36 -10.55
C ASP A 118 -1.35 -9.32 -10.24
N PRO A 119 -0.50 -10.11 -10.94
CA PRO A 119 0.94 -10.14 -10.69
C PRO A 119 1.69 -8.82 -10.93
N ARG A 120 1.08 -7.85 -11.62
CA ARG A 120 1.65 -6.49 -11.74
C ARG A 120 1.57 -5.77 -10.41
N GLY A 121 0.65 -6.14 -9.52
CA GLY A 121 0.38 -5.47 -8.25
C GLY A 121 -0.80 -4.52 -8.30
N VAL A 122 -1.65 -4.61 -9.32
CA VAL A 122 -2.82 -3.75 -9.50
C VAL A 122 -4.10 -4.58 -9.56
N VAL A 123 -5.24 -3.93 -9.31
CA VAL A 123 -6.57 -4.55 -9.43
C VAL A 123 -6.84 -4.97 -10.88
N LYS A 124 -7.25 -6.22 -11.08
CA LYS A 124 -7.67 -6.78 -12.37
C LYS A 124 -8.80 -5.95 -12.98
N TRP A 125 -8.82 -5.81 -14.30
CA TRP A 125 -9.86 -5.05 -14.98
C TRP A 125 -11.25 -5.67 -14.77
N GLU A 126 -11.30 -6.98 -14.71
CA GLU A 126 -12.49 -7.80 -14.55
C GLU A 126 -13.08 -7.67 -13.14
N CYS A 127 -12.25 -7.32 -12.15
CA CYS A 127 -12.63 -7.18 -10.75
C CYS A 127 -12.88 -5.72 -10.33
N ARG A 128 -13.09 -4.81 -11.28
CA ARG A 128 -13.46 -3.42 -10.97
C ARG A 128 -14.84 -3.38 -10.30
N SER A 129 -15.02 -2.51 -9.30
CA SER A 129 -16.32 -2.43 -8.60
C SER A 129 -17.40 -1.81 -9.46
N ASN A 130 -17.04 -0.80 -10.27
CA ASN A 130 -17.99 -0.05 -11.08
C ASN A 130 -17.75 -0.31 -12.57
N PRO A 131 -18.80 -0.49 -13.38
CA PRO A 131 -18.67 -0.69 -14.83
C PRO A 131 -17.85 0.40 -15.53
N ASN A 132 -18.05 1.67 -15.12
CA ASN A 132 -17.33 2.86 -15.60
C ASN A 132 -15.95 3.08 -14.95
N ASN A 133 -15.51 2.18 -14.06
CA ASN A 133 -14.24 2.23 -13.35
C ASN A 133 -14.02 3.47 -12.45
N THR A 134 -15.09 4.16 -12.06
CA THR A 134 -15.01 5.30 -11.13
C THR A 134 -14.93 4.83 -9.68
N THR A 135 -14.36 5.67 -8.81
CA THR A 135 -14.32 5.45 -7.35
C THR A 135 -14.70 6.70 -6.57
N LEU A 136 -15.42 7.64 -7.20
CA LEU A 136 -15.70 8.96 -6.63
C LEU A 136 -16.73 8.89 -5.49
N ASN A 137 -17.76 8.06 -5.65
CA ASN A 137 -18.91 8.01 -4.74
C ASN A 137 -18.77 6.93 -3.65
N ASP A 138 -17.76 6.07 -3.76
CA ASP A 138 -17.56 4.96 -2.84
C ASP A 138 -16.08 4.78 -2.49
N ASP A 139 -15.80 4.86 -1.19
CA ASP A 139 -14.46 4.67 -0.66
C ASP A 139 -14.00 3.22 -0.71
N ARG A 140 -14.91 2.27 -0.80
CA ARG A 140 -14.60 0.85 -0.91
C ARG A 140 -14.48 0.40 -2.37
N ALA A 141 -14.94 1.20 -3.33
CA ALA A 141 -14.82 0.90 -4.75
C ALA A 141 -13.36 0.81 -5.22
N LEU A 142 -13.05 -0.30 -5.87
CA LEU A 142 -11.77 -0.69 -6.44
C LEU A 142 -11.71 -0.28 -7.93
N LYS A 143 -10.65 0.46 -8.28
CA LYS A 143 -10.35 0.83 -9.68
C LYS A 143 -9.54 -0.28 -10.35
N GLY A 144 -10.08 -0.88 -11.41
CA GLY A 144 -9.40 -1.89 -12.22
C GLY A 144 -8.49 -1.29 -13.29
N TYR A 145 -7.45 -2.04 -13.68
CA TYR A 145 -6.44 -1.61 -14.65
C TYR A 145 -6.32 -2.62 -15.81
N LYS A 146 -6.64 -2.17 -17.03
CA LYS A 146 -6.57 -3.01 -18.23
C LYS A 146 -5.12 -3.38 -18.58
N VAL A 147 -4.92 -4.57 -19.13
CA VAL A 147 -3.65 -4.96 -19.75
C VAL A 147 -3.66 -4.50 -21.21
N ARG A 148 -2.74 -3.60 -21.58
CA ARG A 148 -2.55 -3.12 -22.95
C ARG A 148 -1.91 -4.20 -23.84
N THR A 149 -1.94 -3.98 -25.15
CA THR A 149 -1.28 -4.83 -26.15
C THR A 149 0.23 -4.59 -26.20
N TRP A 150 0.66 -3.38 -25.85
CA TRP A 150 2.05 -2.96 -25.77
C TRP A 150 2.45 -2.63 -24.32
N ARG A 151 3.75 -2.74 -24.03
CA ARG A 151 4.34 -2.47 -22.72
C ARG A 151 5.60 -1.62 -22.90
N VAL A 152 5.78 -0.62 -22.04
CA VAL A 152 7.00 0.20 -22.02
C VAL A 152 8.07 -0.44 -21.14
N TRP A 153 9.34 -0.12 -21.40
CA TRP A 153 10.43 -0.51 -20.52
C TRP A 153 10.20 0.03 -19.08
N GLY A 154 10.63 -0.72 -18.07
CA GLY A 154 10.37 -0.38 -16.66
C GLY A 154 8.99 -0.75 -16.09
N GLU A 155 7.96 -1.05 -16.89
CA GLU A 155 6.61 -1.32 -16.34
C GLU A 155 6.49 -2.63 -15.55
N SER A 156 5.67 -2.67 -14.51
CA SER A 156 5.49 -3.86 -13.68
C SER A 156 4.82 -5.04 -14.43
N GLY A 157 5.24 -6.27 -14.12
CA GLY A 157 4.62 -7.53 -14.56
C GLY A 157 4.80 -7.89 -16.04
N LYS A 158 6.05 -7.78 -16.53
CA LYS A 158 6.47 -8.18 -17.90
C LYS A 158 6.02 -9.60 -18.29
N SER A 159 6.18 -10.59 -17.41
CA SER A 159 5.77 -11.98 -17.65
C SER A 159 4.25 -12.10 -17.81
N TYR A 160 3.49 -11.47 -16.92
CA TYR A 160 2.03 -11.47 -16.98
C TYR A 160 1.49 -10.80 -18.25
N HIS A 161 2.06 -9.67 -18.66
CA HIS A 161 1.70 -9.02 -19.93
C HIS A 161 1.91 -9.95 -21.13
N ARG A 162 3.04 -10.67 -21.19
CA ARG A 162 3.33 -11.64 -22.25
C ARG A 162 2.30 -12.78 -22.27
N GLN A 163 1.98 -13.35 -21.10
CA GLN A 163 1.00 -14.43 -20.97
C GLN A 163 -0.40 -13.99 -21.42
N VAL A 164 -0.87 -12.82 -20.97
CA VAL A 164 -2.20 -12.31 -21.34
C VAL A 164 -2.29 -12.06 -22.85
N ASN A 165 -1.26 -11.49 -23.46
CA ASN A 165 -1.27 -11.22 -24.90
C ASN A 165 -1.07 -12.48 -25.75
N ALA A 166 -0.33 -13.49 -25.27
CA ALA A 166 -0.27 -14.81 -25.91
C ALA A 166 -1.66 -15.45 -25.94
N ARG A 167 -2.37 -15.50 -24.80
CA ARG A 167 -3.75 -16.00 -24.72
C ARG A 167 -4.73 -15.26 -25.62
N ARG A 168 -4.56 -13.94 -25.77
CA ARG A 168 -5.37 -13.14 -26.71
C ARG A 168 -5.12 -13.52 -28.17
N LYS A 169 -3.87 -13.83 -28.53
CA LYS A 169 -3.51 -14.31 -29.87
C LYS A 169 -4.07 -15.71 -30.13
N GLU A 170 -3.93 -16.62 -29.17
CA GLU A 170 -4.52 -17.98 -29.25
C GLU A 170 -6.03 -17.91 -29.48
N LYS A 171 -6.76 -17.15 -28.66
CA LYS A 171 -8.21 -16.96 -28.83
C LYS A 171 -8.60 -16.34 -30.17
N LYS A 172 -7.76 -15.46 -30.73
CA LYS A 172 -8.00 -14.88 -32.05
C LYS A 172 -7.82 -15.95 -33.14
N ASN A 173 -6.79 -16.78 -33.03
CA ASN A 173 -6.53 -17.84 -34.00
C ASN A 173 -7.62 -18.91 -33.98
N THR A 174 -8.06 -19.38 -32.81
CA THR A 174 -9.15 -20.36 -32.69
C THR A 174 -10.45 -19.85 -33.32
N LYS A 175 -10.83 -18.59 -33.08
CA LYS A 175 -12.02 -17.99 -33.69
C LYS A 175 -11.95 -17.86 -35.22
N VAL A 176 -10.76 -17.80 -35.81
CA VAL A 176 -10.57 -17.75 -37.27
C VAL A 176 -10.62 -19.15 -37.87
N THR A 177 -10.26 -20.19 -37.12
CA THR A 177 -10.35 -21.59 -37.56
C THR A 177 -11.77 -22.16 -37.45
N ASP A 178 -12.59 -21.64 -36.52
CA ASP A 178 -14.01 -22.00 -36.37
C ASP A 178 -14.95 -21.23 -37.33
N ALA A 179 -14.42 -20.26 -38.07
CA ALA A 179 -15.12 -19.57 -39.16
C ALA A 179 -14.68 -20.18 -40.48
N ASP A 180 -15.52 -21.06 -41.06
CA ASP A 180 -15.31 -21.68 -42.36
C ASP A 180 -15.08 -20.60 -43.45
N PRO A 181 -14.10 -20.76 -44.37
CA PRO A 181 -13.76 -19.74 -45.34
C PRO A 181 -14.73 -19.82 -46.53
N PHE A 182 -15.90 -19.19 -46.42
CA PHE A 182 -16.74 -18.95 -47.60
C PHE A 182 -16.12 -17.86 -48.48
N GLU A 183 -16.00 -18.23 -49.75
CA GLU A 183 -15.37 -17.57 -50.89
C GLU A 183 -15.57 -16.05 -50.94
N MET A 184 -14.46 -15.34 -51.13
CA MET A 184 -14.46 -13.93 -51.51
C MET A 184 -14.58 -13.86 -53.04
N GLU A 185 -15.81 -13.95 -53.55
CA GLU A 185 -16.09 -13.64 -54.95
C GLU A 185 -16.24 -12.12 -55.13
N LYS A 186 -15.42 -11.56 -56.02
CA LYS A 186 -15.46 -10.16 -56.42
C LYS A 186 -16.80 -9.86 -57.10
N VAL A 187 -17.51 -8.85 -56.62
CA VAL A 187 -18.48 -8.13 -57.45
C VAL A 187 -18.17 -6.64 -57.41
N THR A 188 -17.96 -6.12 -58.61
CA THR A 188 -17.59 -4.76 -58.99
C THR A 188 -18.67 -3.76 -58.63
N GLU A 189 -18.25 -2.53 -58.40
CA GLU A 189 -19.07 -1.33 -58.30
C GLU A 189 -19.91 -1.15 -59.58
N ASP A 190 -21.23 -0.97 -59.45
CA ASP A 190 -21.96 0.15 -60.05
C ASP A 190 -23.46 0.14 -59.72
N GLU A 191 -24.03 1.35 -59.71
CA GLU A 191 -25.44 1.75 -59.70
C GLU A 191 -26.22 1.95 -58.38
N LYS A 192 -27.17 2.88 -58.51
CA LYS A 192 -27.55 3.96 -57.59
C LYS A 192 -29.09 4.01 -57.52
N GLN A 193 -29.63 4.45 -56.38
CA GLN A 193 -31.03 4.87 -56.15
C GLN A 193 -32.06 3.70 -56.13
N ASP A 194 -33.10 3.63 -55.30
CA ASP A 194 -33.86 4.66 -54.58
C ASP A 194 -34.71 4.03 -53.44
N LEU A 195 -35.15 4.90 -52.52
CA LEU A 195 -36.18 4.83 -51.46
C LEU A 195 -37.05 3.58 -51.20
N GLY A 196 -37.27 3.28 -49.90
CA GLY A 196 -38.45 2.54 -49.43
C GLY A 196 -38.43 2.12 -47.94
N ASP A 197 -39.12 2.88 -47.08
CA ASP A 197 -39.49 2.50 -45.70
C ASP A 197 -40.28 1.18 -45.67
N SER A 198 -39.92 0.25 -44.80
CA SER A 198 -40.86 -0.68 -44.14
C SER A 198 -40.24 -1.38 -42.93
N GLN A 199 -40.95 -1.26 -41.81
CA GLN A 199 -40.76 -2.04 -40.59
C GLN A 199 -40.75 -3.55 -40.90
N THR A 200 -39.78 -4.29 -40.38
CA THR A 200 -39.91 -5.73 -40.18
C THR A 200 -39.32 -6.10 -38.83
N GLN A 201 -40.13 -6.81 -38.04
CA GLN A 201 -39.82 -7.31 -36.71
C GLN A 201 -38.60 -8.24 -36.75
N ASP A 202 -37.63 -8.00 -35.88
CA ASP A 202 -36.53 -8.94 -35.63
C ASP A 202 -37.09 -10.26 -35.08
N PRO A 203 -36.81 -11.42 -35.71
CA PRO A 203 -37.09 -12.70 -35.09
C PRO A 203 -36.07 -12.93 -33.96
N SER A 204 -36.57 -13.41 -32.82
CA SER A 204 -35.76 -13.78 -31.66
C SER A 204 -34.65 -14.76 -32.06
N PRO A 205 -33.40 -14.61 -31.57
CA PRO A 205 -32.38 -15.60 -31.82
C PRO A 205 -32.70 -16.91 -31.06
N PRO A 206 -32.45 -18.08 -31.69
CA PRO A 206 -32.77 -19.38 -31.13
C PRO A 206 -31.93 -19.68 -29.88
N SER A 207 -32.62 -20.28 -28.91
CA SER A 207 -32.05 -20.90 -27.71
C SER A 207 -31.07 -22.00 -28.10
N TYR A 208 -29.78 -21.80 -27.82
CA TYR A 208 -28.79 -22.87 -27.78
C TYR A 208 -28.09 -22.93 -26.43
N SER A 209 -28.25 -24.09 -25.83
CA SER A 209 -27.82 -24.56 -24.53
C SER A 209 -26.31 -24.51 -24.29
N ALA A 210 -25.97 -24.17 -23.04
CA ALA A 210 -24.87 -24.72 -22.24
C ALA A 210 -23.43 -24.68 -22.82
N SER A 211 -22.86 -23.47 -22.87
CA SER A 211 -21.42 -23.31 -22.62
C SER A 211 -21.16 -23.17 -21.11
N PRO A 212 -20.03 -23.62 -20.55
CA PRO A 212 -19.72 -23.38 -19.15
C PRO A 212 -19.74 -21.87 -18.89
N GLN A 213 -20.73 -21.41 -18.13
CA GLN A 213 -20.80 -20.03 -17.70
C GLN A 213 -19.51 -19.74 -16.92
N VAL A 214 -18.59 -19.00 -17.55
CA VAL A 214 -17.55 -18.31 -16.82
C VAL A 214 -18.30 -17.36 -15.90
N ALA A 215 -18.43 -17.73 -14.63
CA ALA A 215 -19.11 -16.94 -13.62
C ALA A 215 -18.68 -15.49 -13.79
N ILE A 216 -19.64 -14.59 -14.11
CA ILE A 216 -19.36 -13.17 -14.20
C ILE A 216 -18.72 -12.80 -12.86
N PRO A 217 -17.44 -12.38 -12.83
CA PRO A 217 -16.79 -12.09 -11.57
C PRO A 217 -17.59 -10.96 -10.91
N GLN A 218 -18.19 -11.27 -9.76
CA GLN A 218 -18.94 -10.27 -9.02
C GLN A 218 -18.03 -9.06 -8.79
N PRO A 219 -18.56 -7.82 -8.90
CA PRO A 219 -17.75 -6.63 -8.73
C PRO A 219 -17.06 -6.68 -7.36
N ALA A 220 -15.74 -6.73 -7.35
CA ALA A 220 -15.01 -6.82 -6.10
C ALA A 220 -15.03 -5.45 -5.42
N VAL A 221 -15.31 -5.42 -4.12
CA VAL A 221 -15.32 -4.21 -3.28
C VAL A 221 -14.40 -4.46 -2.09
N ALA A 222 -13.73 -3.42 -1.60
CA ALA A 222 -12.96 -3.50 -0.37
C ALA A 222 -13.88 -3.81 0.82
N GLU A 223 -13.39 -4.50 1.84
CA GLU A 223 -14.15 -4.74 3.07
C GLU A 223 -14.26 -3.46 3.90
N GLU A 224 -13.16 -2.70 3.95
CA GLU A 224 -13.06 -1.49 4.73
C GLU A 224 -12.22 -0.44 3.97
N ALA A 225 -12.48 0.84 4.21
CA ALA A 225 -11.68 1.91 3.67
C ALA A 225 -11.39 2.99 4.73
N VAL A 226 -10.15 3.46 4.77
CA VAL A 226 -9.68 4.51 5.68
C VAL A 226 -9.14 5.66 4.85
N ARG A 227 -9.60 6.89 5.16
CA ARG A 227 -9.05 8.13 4.60
C ARG A 227 -8.09 8.78 5.58
N LEU A 228 -6.90 9.10 5.08
CA LEU A 228 -5.87 9.80 5.83
C LEU A 228 -5.64 11.17 5.19
N ASN A 229 -6.05 12.23 5.87
CA ASN A 229 -6.08 13.59 5.31
C ASN A 229 -5.09 14.51 6.03
N TRP A 230 -4.41 15.38 5.28
CA TRP A 230 -3.62 16.47 5.82
C TRP A 230 -4.54 17.58 6.29
N SER A 231 -4.56 17.86 7.60
CA SER A 231 -5.50 18.82 8.18
C SER A 231 -5.25 20.28 7.79
N SER A 232 -3.99 20.64 7.50
CA SER A 232 -3.59 22.04 7.26
C SER A 232 -2.36 22.10 6.36
N PRO A 233 -2.52 21.90 5.04
CA PRO A 233 -1.40 21.81 4.10
C PRO A 233 -0.63 23.12 3.89
N LEU A 234 -1.27 24.26 4.15
CA LEU A 234 -0.71 25.60 3.94
C LEU A 234 -0.45 26.35 5.25
N SER A 235 -0.48 25.66 6.39
CA SER A 235 -0.21 26.30 7.70
C SER A 235 1.26 26.24 8.08
N LEU A 236 1.71 27.20 8.89
CA LEU A 236 3.02 27.19 9.56
C LEU A 236 3.14 26.10 10.66
N ASN A 237 2.05 25.42 11.00
CA ASN A 237 2.04 24.35 12.00
C ASN A 237 2.74 23.09 11.48
N THR A 238 3.28 22.30 12.41
CA THR A 238 3.87 21.01 12.06
C THR A 238 2.86 20.12 11.35
N ARG A 239 3.33 19.46 10.28
CA ARG A 239 2.54 18.55 9.44
C ARG A 239 1.69 17.62 10.30
N ARG A 240 0.37 17.59 10.04
CA ARG A 240 -0.60 16.80 10.80
C ARG A 240 -1.57 16.09 9.87
N TYR A 241 -1.54 14.76 9.89
CA TYR A 241 -2.52 13.94 9.18
C TYR A 241 -3.44 13.30 10.19
N SER A 242 -4.72 13.20 9.84
CA SER A 242 -5.72 12.53 10.67
C SER A 242 -6.45 11.44 9.90
N PHE A 243 -6.76 10.37 10.62
CA PHE A 243 -7.67 9.32 10.19
C PHE A 243 -8.51 8.86 11.37
N GLU A 244 -9.61 8.17 11.08
CA GLU A 244 -10.49 7.60 12.08
C GLU A 244 -10.58 6.08 11.86
N TYR A 245 -10.57 5.33 12.95
CA TYR A 245 -10.71 3.88 12.93
C TYR A 245 -11.43 3.44 14.20
N GLY A 246 -12.52 2.67 14.07
CA GLY A 246 -13.30 2.18 15.21
C GLY A 246 -13.79 3.29 16.16
N GLY A 247 -14.15 4.47 15.62
CA GLY A 247 -14.57 5.64 16.42
C GLY A 247 -13.45 6.37 17.17
N ILE A 248 -12.19 5.94 17.00
CA ILE A 248 -11.00 6.57 17.60
C ILE A 248 -10.33 7.44 16.55
N LYS A 249 -9.99 8.69 16.93
CA LYS A 249 -9.28 9.61 16.05
C LYS A 249 -7.78 9.50 16.23
N PHE A 250 -7.07 9.30 15.13
CA PHE A 250 -5.62 9.18 15.12
C PHE A 250 -4.98 10.37 14.40
N TYR A 251 -3.79 10.75 14.86
CA TYR A 251 -3.02 11.85 14.30
C TYR A 251 -1.56 11.47 14.12
N TRP A 252 -1.09 11.50 12.88
CA TRP A 252 0.34 11.55 12.58
C TRP A 252 0.82 13.00 12.62
N LYS A 253 1.81 13.30 13.47
CA LYS A 253 2.37 14.66 13.63
C LYS A 253 3.88 14.64 13.43
N GLY A 254 4.40 15.66 12.75
CA GLY A 254 5.83 15.98 12.79
C GLY A 254 6.28 16.27 14.23
N THR A 255 7.43 15.75 14.64
CA THR A 255 7.96 15.90 16.00
C THR A 255 9.46 16.18 16.00
N ARG A 256 9.90 16.99 16.96
CA ARG A 256 11.32 17.18 17.34
C ARG A 256 11.72 16.27 18.51
N ASP A 257 10.75 15.56 19.06
CA ASP A 257 10.93 14.65 20.17
C ASP A 257 11.49 13.33 19.63
N VAL A 258 12.79 13.11 19.80
CA VAL A 258 13.51 11.92 19.31
C VAL A 258 14.22 11.25 20.47
N HIS A 259 14.54 9.96 20.30
CA HIS A 259 15.30 9.21 21.29
C HIS A 259 16.60 9.95 21.67
N PRO A 260 17.00 9.98 22.96
CA PRO A 260 18.18 10.70 23.42
C PRO A 260 19.44 10.42 22.62
N ASP A 261 19.63 9.18 22.17
CA ASP A 261 20.81 8.75 21.39
C ASP A 261 20.86 9.32 19.96
N LYS A 262 19.82 10.03 19.52
CA LYS A 262 19.67 10.55 18.15
C LYS A 262 19.66 12.09 18.10
N GLN A 263 20.33 12.78 19.02
CA GLN A 263 20.38 14.26 19.06
C GLN A 263 20.81 14.90 17.73
N TRP A 264 21.75 14.30 16.99
CA TRP A 264 22.16 14.82 15.68
C TRP A 264 21.06 14.80 14.63
N ALA A 265 20.21 13.77 14.63
CA ALA A 265 19.06 13.70 13.73
C ALA A 265 18.02 14.79 14.06
N LYS A 266 17.87 15.13 15.35
CA LYS A 266 17.00 16.23 15.81
C LYS A 266 17.41 17.58 15.21
N TRP A 267 18.71 17.84 15.11
CA TRP A 267 19.23 19.11 14.62
C TRP A 267 19.17 19.21 13.10
N LEU A 268 19.54 18.14 12.39
CA LEU A 268 19.60 18.13 10.92
C LEU A 268 18.25 17.87 10.24
N MET A 269 17.31 17.22 10.93
CA MET A 269 16.01 16.82 10.37
C MET A 269 14.85 17.04 11.36
N PRO A 270 14.66 18.27 11.85
CA PRO A 270 13.81 18.56 13.01
C PRO A 270 12.32 18.17 12.85
N PHE A 271 11.84 17.96 11.63
CA PHE A 271 10.44 17.60 11.36
C PHE A 271 10.25 16.32 10.56
N SER A 272 11.34 15.60 10.28
CA SER A 272 11.27 14.33 9.54
C SER A 272 10.83 13.16 10.42
N HIS A 273 10.85 13.35 11.74
CA HIS A 273 10.34 12.38 12.70
C HIS A 273 8.83 12.54 12.86
N LEU A 274 8.15 11.42 13.07
CA LEU A 274 6.70 11.38 13.16
C LEU A 274 6.27 10.70 14.45
N LYS A 275 5.22 11.20 15.09
CA LYS A 275 4.53 10.50 16.17
C LYS A 275 3.08 10.25 15.81
N LEU A 276 2.60 9.06 16.17
CA LEU A 276 1.21 8.66 16.07
C LEU A 276 0.55 8.83 17.42
N ILE A 277 -0.53 9.60 17.46
CA ILE A 277 -1.31 9.87 18.66
C ILE A 277 -2.74 9.41 18.45
N ALA A 278 -3.31 8.70 19.41
CA ALA A 278 -4.74 8.39 19.47
C ALA A 278 -5.46 9.37 20.41
N ARG A 279 -6.71 9.67 20.07
CA ARG A 279 -7.64 10.48 20.85
C ARG A 279 -8.97 9.72 20.94
N LEU A 280 -9.29 9.26 22.15
CA LEU A 280 -10.54 8.58 22.45
C LEU A 280 -11.73 9.55 22.46
N PRO A 281 -12.96 9.08 22.15
CA PRO A 281 -14.16 9.91 22.26
C PRO A 281 -14.47 10.22 23.75
N GLY A 282 -14.70 11.49 24.08
CA GLY A 282 -15.05 11.93 25.45
C GLY A 282 -14.60 13.35 25.81
N ILE A 283 -15.18 13.92 26.88
CA ILE A 283 -14.81 15.24 27.44
C ILE A 283 -13.50 15.07 28.23
N GLY A 284 -12.43 15.76 27.84
CA GLY A 284 -11.10 15.60 28.44
C GLY A 284 -10.16 14.63 27.69
N SER A 285 -10.44 14.34 26.43
CA SER A 285 -9.69 13.43 25.56
C SER A 285 -8.15 13.61 25.60
N GLU A 286 -7.49 12.75 26.37
CA GLU A 286 -6.04 12.69 26.49
C GLU A 286 -5.41 12.24 25.18
N ASN A 287 -4.23 12.79 24.87
CA ASN A 287 -3.45 12.38 23.70
C ASN A 287 -2.56 11.19 24.09
N ILE A 288 -2.88 10.00 23.58
CA ILE A 288 -2.13 8.79 23.88
C ILE A 288 -1.11 8.53 22.77
N LEU A 289 0.17 8.38 23.11
CA LEU A 289 1.23 8.03 22.15
C LEU A 289 1.11 6.54 21.77
N VAL A 290 0.88 6.28 20.48
CA VAL A 290 0.71 4.91 19.94
C VAL A 290 1.96 4.43 19.23
N GLY A 291 2.72 5.34 18.62
CA GLY A 291 3.95 4.97 17.95
C GLY A 291 4.77 6.17 17.49
N GLN A 292 5.97 5.90 17.03
CA GLN A 292 6.92 6.90 16.57
C GLN A 292 7.77 6.37 15.43
N TYR A 293 7.94 7.17 14.39
CA TYR A 293 8.86 6.91 13.31
C TYR A 293 10.04 7.87 13.34
N THR A 294 11.24 7.32 13.19
CA THR A 294 12.48 8.05 12.99
C THR A 294 13.13 7.61 11.68
N PRO A 295 13.33 8.51 10.71
CA PRO A 295 13.98 8.18 9.45
C PRO A 295 15.44 7.76 9.65
N SER A 296 15.99 7.10 8.63
CA SER A 296 17.41 6.79 8.54
C SER A 296 18.26 8.06 8.58
N PHE A 297 19.35 8.04 9.33
CA PHE A 297 20.34 9.11 9.37
C PHE A 297 21.76 8.53 9.24
N ALA A 298 22.62 9.24 8.50
CA ALA A 298 24.04 8.97 8.28
C ALA A 298 24.35 7.51 7.87
N CYS A 299 24.75 6.67 8.82
CA CYS A 299 25.33 5.34 8.57
C CYS A 299 24.29 4.21 8.42
N ARG A 300 23.02 4.45 8.74
CA ARG A 300 21.95 3.44 8.68
C ARG A 300 21.13 3.62 7.41
N LYS A 301 20.82 2.53 6.70
CA LYS A 301 19.94 2.56 5.52
C LYS A 301 18.46 2.32 5.82
N PHE A 302 18.08 2.22 7.09
CA PHE A 302 16.70 2.04 7.53
C PHE A 302 16.22 3.13 8.46
N GLY A 303 14.92 3.45 8.34
CA GLY A 303 14.19 4.14 9.39
C GLY A 303 13.66 3.16 10.42
N GLU A 304 13.37 3.64 11.62
CA GLU A 304 12.80 2.86 12.72
C GLU A 304 11.38 3.32 13.01
N LEU A 305 10.43 2.39 13.02
CA LEU A 305 9.06 2.61 13.44
C LEU A 305 8.79 1.81 14.71
N TRP A 306 8.51 2.53 15.79
CA TRP A 306 8.20 1.99 17.10
C TRP A 306 6.67 2.02 17.27
N ILE A 307 6.08 0.90 17.69
CA ILE A 307 4.64 0.78 17.98
C ILE A 307 4.49 0.22 19.39
N PHE A 308 3.78 0.96 20.25
CA PHE A 308 3.52 0.57 21.64
C PHE A 308 2.38 -0.47 21.67
N ASP A 309 2.75 -1.74 21.61
CA ASP A 309 1.84 -2.88 21.50
C ASP A 309 0.81 -2.91 22.62
N SER A 310 1.22 -2.66 23.86
CA SER A 310 0.30 -2.58 25.02
C SER A 310 -0.73 -1.44 24.89
N VAL A 311 -0.34 -0.31 24.29
CA VAL A 311 -1.27 0.80 24.01
C VAL A 311 -2.27 0.39 22.93
N VAL A 312 -1.83 -0.30 21.88
CA VAL A 312 -2.72 -0.79 20.82
C VAL A 312 -3.72 -1.81 21.36
N ALA A 313 -3.27 -2.73 22.22
CA ALA A 313 -4.14 -3.72 22.88
C ALA A 313 -5.23 -3.02 23.71
N ARG A 314 -4.86 -2.05 24.54
CA ARG A 314 -5.81 -1.23 25.31
C ARG A 314 -6.81 -0.47 24.43
N LEU A 315 -6.36 0.07 23.28
CA LEU A 315 -7.26 0.74 22.33
C LEU A 315 -8.26 -0.23 21.67
N LEU A 316 -7.95 -1.52 21.62
CA LEU A 316 -8.88 -2.57 21.19
C LEU A 316 -9.82 -3.05 22.30
N GLY A 317 -9.67 -2.56 23.53
CA GLY A 317 -10.34 -3.10 24.71
C GLY A 317 -9.79 -4.46 25.16
N GLU A 318 -8.62 -4.86 24.65
CA GLU A 318 -7.89 -6.05 25.04
C GLU A 318 -6.91 -5.64 26.16
N ASP A 319 -7.40 -5.46 27.38
CA ASP A 319 -6.52 -5.29 28.55
C ASP A 319 -5.86 -6.63 28.90
N ASP A 320 -4.58 -6.61 29.31
CA ASP A 320 -3.75 -7.78 29.67
C ASP A 320 -4.27 -8.60 30.87
N SER A 321 -5.49 -8.31 31.36
CA SER A 321 -6.22 -9.18 32.27
C SER A 321 -6.55 -10.47 31.51
N ALA A 322 -5.73 -11.49 31.71
CA ALA A 322 -6.03 -12.87 31.34
C ALA A 322 -7.51 -13.17 31.66
N THR A 323 -8.36 -13.18 30.63
CA THR A 323 -9.73 -13.63 30.78
C THR A 323 -9.66 -15.10 31.15
N LEU A 324 -9.83 -15.39 32.45
CA LEU A 324 -10.16 -16.73 32.92
C LEU A 324 -11.45 -17.12 32.20
N THR A 325 -11.33 -17.96 31.18
CA THR A 325 -12.48 -18.68 30.66
C THR A 325 -12.96 -19.62 31.77
N GLU A 326 -14.27 -19.81 31.88
CA GLU A 326 -14.92 -20.70 32.87
C GLU A 326 -14.45 -22.18 32.78
N GLN A 327 -13.53 -22.50 31.86
CA GLN A 327 -13.01 -23.83 31.55
C GLN A 327 -11.50 -24.00 31.84
N GLY A 328 -10.84 -23.05 32.50
CA GLY A 328 -9.46 -23.22 32.98
C GLY A 328 -8.39 -23.28 31.88
N ALA A 329 -8.75 -23.01 30.62
CA ALA A 329 -7.81 -22.94 29.50
C ALA A 329 -7.40 -21.48 29.28
N VAL A 330 -6.14 -21.15 29.58
CA VAL A 330 -5.54 -19.86 29.23
C VAL A 330 -5.53 -19.75 27.70
N SER A 331 -6.47 -18.98 27.13
CA SER A 331 -6.42 -18.64 25.71
C SER A 331 -5.09 -17.95 25.44
N ALA A 332 -4.33 -18.46 24.48
CA ALA A 332 -3.08 -17.83 24.07
C ALA A 332 -3.37 -16.35 23.74
N PRO A 333 -2.56 -15.40 24.24
CA PRO A 333 -2.80 -13.98 24.03
C PRO A 333 -2.82 -13.70 22.52
N ARG A 334 -3.87 -13.01 22.08
CA ARG A 334 -4.06 -12.67 20.67
C ARG A 334 -2.83 -11.86 20.20
N ASP A 335 -2.23 -12.29 19.09
CA ASP A 335 -1.13 -11.54 18.49
C ASP A 335 -1.70 -10.26 17.87
N ILE A 336 -1.56 -9.14 18.59
CA ILE A 336 -2.09 -7.85 18.17
C ILE A 336 -1.56 -7.42 16.79
N ARG A 337 -0.40 -7.93 16.36
CA ARG A 337 0.22 -7.60 15.05
C ARG A 337 -0.58 -8.16 13.88
N LYS A 338 -1.52 -9.07 14.16
CA LYS A 338 -2.45 -9.67 13.20
C LYS A 338 -3.81 -8.97 13.18
N THR A 339 -4.02 -7.96 14.04
CA THR A 339 -5.28 -7.20 14.07
C THR A 339 -5.35 -6.19 12.94
N ARG A 340 -6.58 -5.86 12.51
CA ARG A 340 -6.83 -4.87 11.45
C ARG A 340 -6.40 -3.45 11.87
N LEU A 341 -6.54 -3.09 13.16
CA LEU A 341 -6.01 -1.81 13.67
C LEU A 341 -4.49 -1.73 13.50
N TYR A 342 -3.75 -2.80 13.80
CA TYR A 342 -2.30 -2.81 13.61
C TYR A 342 -1.93 -2.64 12.14
N GLU A 343 -2.65 -3.31 11.24
CA GLU A 343 -2.48 -3.14 9.80
C GLU A 343 -2.79 -1.71 9.34
N ALA A 344 -3.81 -1.07 9.91
CA ALA A 344 -4.12 0.34 9.66
C ALA A 344 -3.01 1.28 10.14
N ILE A 345 -2.43 1.01 11.31
CA ILE A 345 -1.25 1.74 11.81
C ILE A 345 -0.07 1.58 10.84
N MET A 346 0.21 0.35 10.40
CA MET A 346 1.29 0.09 9.43
C MET A 346 1.04 0.78 8.08
N ALA A 347 -0.17 0.70 7.53
CA ALA A 347 -0.52 1.31 6.26
C ALA A 347 -0.43 2.84 6.32
N THR A 348 -0.97 3.46 7.37
CA THR A 348 -0.91 4.92 7.54
C THR A 348 0.52 5.40 7.81
N ALA A 349 1.33 4.63 8.55
CA ALA A 349 2.76 4.91 8.69
C ALA A 349 3.45 4.94 7.32
N MET A 350 3.19 3.95 6.45
CA MET A 350 3.77 3.92 5.10
C MET A 350 3.36 5.11 4.25
N CYS A 351 2.09 5.53 4.30
CA CYS A 351 1.66 6.77 3.64
C CYS A 351 2.52 7.96 4.06
N MET A 352 2.79 8.10 5.36
CA MET A 352 3.58 9.23 5.85
C MET A 352 5.04 9.14 5.42
N ILE A 353 5.64 7.95 5.49
CA ILE A 353 7.05 7.71 5.18
C ILE A 353 7.31 7.88 3.68
N ILE A 354 6.46 7.30 2.83
CA ILE A 354 6.53 7.46 1.36
C ILE A 354 6.35 8.93 1.00
N GLY A 355 5.33 9.59 1.56
CA GLY A 355 5.08 11.00 1.27
C GLY A 355 6.24 11.91 1.69
N GLU A 356 6.87 11.67 2.85
CA GLU A 356 8.05 12.45 3.26
C GLU A 356 9.27 12.18 2.38
N ALA A 357 9.51 10.93 1.98
CA ALA A 357 10.61 10.60 1.08
C ALA A 357 10.45 11.34 -0.26
N GLN A 358 9.28 11.24 -0.89
CA GLN A 358 8.99 11.88 -2.17
C GLN A 358 9.08 13.42 -2.09
N LYS A 359 8.60 14.02 -0.99
CA LYS A 359 8.73 15.48 -0.78
C LYS A 359 10.19 15.93 -0.69
N ARG A 360 11.04 15.17 0.01
CA ARG A 360 12.47 15.48 0.11
C ARG A 360 13.17 15.37 -1.24
N GLU A 361 12.86 14.33 -2.00
CA GLU A 361 13.41 14.16 -3.36
C GLU A 361 13.05 15.33 -4.27
N ILE A 362 11.78 15.77 -4.23
CA ILE A 362 11.35 16.94 -5.02
C ILE A 362 12.02 18.22 -4.55
N LEU A 363 12.15 18.43 -3.25
CA LEU A 363 12.86 19.60 -2.71
C LEU A 363 14.32 19.62 -3.17
N ILE A 364 15.01 18.47 -3.11
CA ILE A 364 16.39 18.34 -3.58
C ILE A 364 16.49 18.62 -5.08
N ALA A 365 15.57 18.08 -5.88
CA ALA A 365 15.54 18.33 -7.33
C ALA A 365 15.31 19.81 -7.64
N LEU A 366 14.39 20.49 -6.94
CA LEU A 366 14.15 21.92 -7.10
C LEU A 366 15.37 22.77 -6.71
N LEU A 367 16.05 22.41 -5.62
CA LEU A 367 17.29 23.09 -5.22
C LEU A 367 18.42 22.87 -6.22
N ALA A 368 18.53 21.68 -6.80
CA ALA A 368 19.52 21.37 -7.83
C ALA A 368 19.28 22.22 -9.10
N ILE A 369 18.03 22.27 -9.57
CA ILE A 369 17.62 23.11 -10.71
C ILE A 369 17.92 24.60 -10.43
N ALA A 370 17.61 25.08 -9.22
CA ALA A 370 17.89 26.47 -8.83
C ALA A 370 19.40 26.78 -8.75
N ALA A 371 20.21 25.84 -8.27
CA ALA A 371 21.65 25.98 -8.22
C ALA A 371 22.29 25.99 -9.62
N GLU A 372 21.81 25.15 -10.52
CA GLU A 372 22.24 25.12 -11.93
C GLU A 372 21.85 26.42 -12.67
N GLY A 373 20.66 26.95 -12.41
CA GLY A 373 20.21 28.24 -12.95
C GLY A 373 20.93 29.47 -12.37
N GLY A 374 21.53 29.35 -11.18
CA GLY A 374 22.29 30.41 -10.52
C GLY A 374 23.75 30.53 -10.96
N SER A 375 24.27 29.54 -11.69
CA SER A 375 25.66 29.54 -12.19
C SER A 375 25.84 30.25 -13.55
N ALA A 376 24.78 30.88 -14.07
CA ALA A 376 24.75 31.52 -15.39
C ALA A 376 24.76 33.06 -15.35
N ASN A 377 25.08 33.69 -14.20
CA ASN A 377 25.18 35.15 -14.05
C ASN A 377 26.56 35.59 -13.57
#